data_AF-A0A1Q8QJS6-F1
#
_entry.id   AF-A0A1Q8QJS6-F1
#
_cell.length_a   1.000
_cell.length_b   1.000
_cell.length_c   1.000
_cell.angle_alpha   90.00
_cell.angle_beta   90.00
_cell.angle_gamma   90.00
#
_symmetry.space_group_name_H-M   'P 1'
#
loop_
_entity.id
_entity.type
_entity.pdbx_description
1 polymer ?
#
loop_
_entity_poly.entity_id
_entity_poly.type
_entity_poly.pdbx_seq_one_letter_code
_entity_poly.pdbx_strand_id
1 'polypeptide(L)' 'MKKFVNKVNAKIMEKAVMAQTLLLSQRGEGFVDTAIKILMAVVIGALVLGGLYALFGETVLPTLKQRIIDMFNYGN' A
#
# COMPACT_ATOMS: atom_id res chain seq x y z
N MET A 1 -8.59 0.92 -58.26
CA MET A 1 -9.01 -0.12 -57.29
C MET A 1 -7.86 -0.70 -56.45
N LYS A 2 -6.73 -1.14 -57.04
CA LYS A 2 -5.60 -1.75 -56.29
C LYS A 2 -5.04 -0.92 -55.11
N LYS A 3 -4.95 0.42 -55.26
CA LYS A 3 -4.49 1.32 -54.18
C LYS A 3 -5.43 1.36 -52.97
N PHE A 4 -6.74 1.22 -53.20
CA PHE A 4 -7.73 1.20 -52.12
C PHE A 4 -7.66 -0.11 -51.34
N VAL A 5 -7.54 -1.25 -52.03
CA VAL A 5 -7.34 -2.57 -51.43
C VAL A 5 -6.07 -2.62 -50.58
N ASN A 6 -4.94 -2.10 -51.08
CA ASN A 6 -3.70 -2.06 -50.29
C ASN A 6 -3.80 -1.17 -49.05
N LYS A 7 -4.53 -0.05 -49.13
CA LYS A 7 -4.76 0.84 -47.99
C LYS A 7 -5.66 0.20 -46.92
N VAL A 8 -6.65 -0.58 -47.35
CA VAL A 8 -7.50 -1.38 -46.46
C VAL A 8 -6.68 -2.48 -45.77
N ASN A 9 -5.89 -3.24 -46.53
CA ASN A 9 -5.03 -4.29 -45.97
C ASN A 9 -4.00 -3.74 -44.97
N ALA A 10 -3.39 -2.59 -45.26
CA ALA A 10 -2.47 -1.92 -44.34
C ALA A 10 -3.16 -1.52 -43.03
N LYS A 11 -4.38 -0.97 -43.09
CA LYS A 11 -5.16 -0.62 -41.89
C LYS A 11 -5.58 -1.85 -41.08
N ILE A 12 -5.93 -2.95 -41.74
CA ILE A 12 -6.27 -4.21 -41.06
C ILE A 12 -5.03 -4.78 -40.35
N MET A 13 -3.87 -4.77 -41.02
CA MET A 13 -2.59 -5.19 -40.42
C MET A 13 -2.24 -4.34 -39.19
N GLU A 14 -2.37 -3.01 -39.28
CA GLU A 14 -2.10 -2.09 -38.17
C GLU A 14 -3.01 -2.36 -36.96
N LYS A 15 -4.31 -2.58 -37.22
CA LYS A 15 -5.28 -2.93 -36.17
C LYS A 15 -5.03 -4.31 -35.57
N ALA A 16 -4.60 -5.29 -36.37
CA ALA A 16 -4.24 -6.62 -35.89
C ALA A 16 -2.99 -6.60 -35.00
N VAL A 17 -1.99 -5.77 -35.34
CA VAL A 17 -0.80 -5.56 -34.50
C VAL A 17 -1.20 -4.86 -33.19
N MET A 18 -2.02 -3.80 -33.27
CA MET A 18 -2.53 -3.10 -32.08
C MET A 18 -3.29 -4.06 -31.14
N ALA A 19 -4.18 -4.89 -31.68
CA ALA A 19 -4.91 -5.88 -30.90
C ALA A 19 -3.97 -6.88 -30.19
N GLN A 20 -2.97 -7.41 -30.91
CA GLN A 20 -1.96 -8.30 -30.30
C GLN A 20 -1.16 -7.59 -29.20
N THR A 21 -0.75 -6.34 -29.41
CA THR A 21 -0.02 -5.58 -28.39
C THR A 21 -0.85 -5.30 -27.13
N LEU A 22 -2.16 -5.13 -27.27
CA LEU A 22 -3.07 -4.95 -26.13
C LEU A 22 -3.27 -6.26 -25.36
N LEU A 23 -3.43 -7.38 -26.05
CA LEU A 23 -3.56 -8.70 -25.42
C LEU A 23 -2.28 -9.13 -24.68
N LEU A 24 -1.12 -8.72 -25.18
CA LEU A 24 0.17 -8.95 -24.52
C LEU A 24 0.50 -7.91 -23.45
N SER A 25 -0.32 -6.86 -23.29
CA SER A 25 -0.03 -5.80 -22.34
C SER A 25 -0.35 -6.26 -20.91
N GLN A 26 0.66 -6.28 -20.05
CA GLN A 26 0.53 -6.57 -18.61
C GLN A 26 0.13 -5.31 -17.81
N ARG A 27 -0.52 -4.34 -18.48
CA ARG A 27 -0.85 -3.06 -17.84
C ARG A 27 -1.91 -3.28 -16.77
N GLY A 28 -1.57 -2.96 -15.52
CA GLY A 28 -2.44 -3.16 -14.36
C GLY A 28 -2.32 -4.54 -13.71
N GLU A 29 -1.48 -5.42 -14.24
CA GLU A 29 -1.16 -6.69 -13.58
C GLU A 29 -0.48 -6.41 -12.24
N GLY A 30 -0.97 -7.03 -11.16
CA GLY A 30 -0.45 -6.82 -9.81
C GLY A 30 -0.87 -5.50 -9.15
N PHE A 31 -1.76 -4.69 -9.75
CA PHE A 31 -2.28 -3.48 -9.10
C PHE A 31 -2.99 -3.79 -7.77
N VAL A 32 -3.80 -4.85 -7.77
CA VAL A 32 -4.54 -5.30 -6.58
C VAL A 32 -3.58 -5.88 -5.53
N ASP A 33 -2.59 -6.67 -5.94
CA ASP A 33 -1.57 -7.21 -5.03
C ASP A 33 -0.76 -6.10 -4.35
N THR A 34 -0.38 -5.07 -5.11
CA THR A 34 0.31 -3.89 -4.58
C THR A 34 -0.59 -3.10 -3.63
N ALA A 35 -1.85 -2.86 -4.00
CA ALA A 35 -2.80 -2.13 -3.16
C ALA A 35 -3.06 -2.84 -1.82
N ILE A 36 -3.21 -4.17 -1.84
CA ILE A 36 -3.43 -4.96 -0.63
C ILE A 36 -2.19 -4.92 0.27
N LYS A 37 -0.98 -5.02 -0.28
CA LYS A 37 0.27 -4.91 0.49
C LYS A 37 0.37 -3.57 1.22
N ILE A 38 0.01 -2.47 0.54
CA ILE A 38 0.00 -1.14 1.14
C ILE A 38 -1.05 -1.08 2.26
N LEU A 39 -2.26 -1.55 2.02
CA LEU A 39 -3.34 -1.56 3.01
C LEU A 39 -2.92 -2.33 4.28
N MET A 40 -2.35 -3.53 4.12
CA MET A 40 -1.88 -4.34 5.24
C MET A 40 -0.76 -3.67 6.03
N ALA A 41 0.23 -3.08 5.34
CA ALA A 41 1.32 -2.37 5.99
C ALA A 41 0.82 -1.18 6.83
N VAL A 42 -0.10 -0.39 6.28
CA VAL A 42 -0.69 0.78 6.97
C VAL A 42 -1.51 0.35 8.18
N VAL A 43 -2.35 -0.70 8.04
CA VAL A 43 -3.17 -1.21 9.13
C VAL A 43 -2.31 -1.71 10.29
N ILE A 44 -1.28 -2.51 10.01
CA ILE A 44 -0.36 -3.00 11.05
C ILE A 44 0.33 -1.82 11.75
N GLY A 45 0.82 -0.83 10.99
CA GLY A 45 1.46 0.35 11.56
C GLY A 45 0.54 1.13 12.52
N ALA A 46 -0.71 1.35 12.12
CA ALA A 46 -1.71 2.04 12.94
C ALA A 46 -2.05 1.26 14.22
N LEU A 47 -2.19 -0.06 14.13
CA LEU A 47 -2.45 -0.92 15.29
C LEU A 47 -1.30 -0.89 16.30
N VAL A 48 -0.05 -0.95 15.83
CA VAL A 48 1.13 -0.85 16.70
C VAL A 48 1.17 0.52 17.38
N LEU A 49 0.98 1.61 16.64
CA LEU A 49 0.93 2.97 17.21
C LEU A 49 -0.17 3.11 18.28
N GLY A 50 -1.37 2.60 18.01
CA GLY A 50 -2.47 2.61 18.98
C GLY A 50 -2.16 1.80 20.24
N GLY A 51 -1.58 0.60 20.08
CA GLY A 51 -1.17 -0.24 21.20
C GLY A 51 -0.07 0.40 22.05
N LEU A 52 0.94 1.02 21.43
CA LEU A 52 1.98 1.77 22.13
C LEU A 52 1.40 2.98 22.85
N TYR A 53 0.49 3.72 22.23
CA TYR A 53 -0.15 4.87 22.85
C TYR A 53 -0.93 4.47 24.12
N ALA A 54 -1.74 3.41 24.04
CA ALA A 54 -2.46 2.88 25.20
C ALA A 54 -1.49 2.39 26.29
N LEU A 55 -0.47 1.60 25.93
CA LEU A 55 0.52 1.08 26.88
C LEU A 55 1.26 2.22 27.59
N PHE A 56 1.84 3.15 26.84
CA PHE A 56 2.63 4.24 27.41
C PHE A 56 1.76 5.24 28.18
N GLY A 57 0.61 5.62 27.63
CA GLY A 57 -0.28 6.61 28.22
C GLY A 57 -0.96 6.14 29.50
N GLU A 58 -1.54 4.94 29.48
CA GLU A 58 -2.39 4.46 30.58
C GLU A 58 -1.62 3.70 31.65
N THR A 59 -0.52 3.04 31.29
CA THR A 59 0.17 2.13 32.23
C THR A 59 1.59 2.58 32.58
N VAL A 60 2.44 2.84 31.58
CA VAL A 60 3.87 3.06 31.83
C VAL A 60 4.10 4.42 32.47
N LEU A 61 3.58 5.51 31.90
CA LEU A 61 3.80 6.85 32.44
C LEU A 61 3.24 7.03 33.86
N PRO A 62 2.01 6.56 34.19
CA PRO A 62 1.51 6.62 35.56
C PRO A 62 2.35 5.78 36.53
N THR A 63 2.76 4.57 36.14
CA THR A 63 3.59 3.69 36.98
C THR A 63 4.96 4.29 37.25
N LEU A 64 5.60 4.88 36.23
CA LEU A 64 6.88 5.56 36.39
C LEU A 64 6.75 6.79 37.29
N LYS A 65 5.70 7.60 37.10
CA LYS A 65 5.42 8.76 37.96
C LYS A 65 5.24 8.32 39.42
N GLN A 66 4.49 7.26 39.67
CA GLN A 66 4.29 6.74 41.02
C GLN A 66 5.61 6.28 41.64
N ARG A 67 6.40 5.48 40.91
CA ARG A 67 7.71 5.00 41.38
C ARG A 67 8.68 6.15 41.69
N ILE A 68 8.67 7.21 40.87
CA ILE A 68 9.49 8.41 41.13
C ILE A 68 9.07 9.07 42.44
N ILE A 69 7.76 9.27 42.65
CA ILE A 69 7.23 9.85 43.90
C ILE A 69 7.60 8.99 45.11
N ASP A 70 7.46 7.67 45.00
CA ASP A 70 7.80 6.73 46.07
C ASP A 70 9.30 6.79 46.42
N MET A 71 10.18 6.94 45.42
CA MET A 71 11.62 7.12 45.64
C MET A 71 11.96 8.42 46.37
N PHE A 72 11.24 9.51 46.10
CA PHE A 72 11.41 10.77 46.83
C PHE A 72 10.87 10.71 48.26
N ASN A 73 9.79 9.96 48.49
CA ASN A 73 9.18 9.81 49.82
C ASN A 73 9.92 8.81 50.72
N TYR A 74 10.79 7.95 50.16
CA TYR A 74 11.55 6.94 50.91
C TYR A 74 12.60 7.54 51.88
N GLY A 75 13.00 8.79 51.67
CA GLY A 75 13.99 9.49 52.51
C GLY A 75 13.42 10.23 53.73
N ASN A 76 12.10 10.22 53.94
CA ASN A 76 11.42 10.82 55.08
C ASN A 76 10.94 9.75 56.07
#